data_AF-A0AAV4IWN8-F1
#
_entry.id   AF-A0AAV4IWN8-F1
#
_cell.length_a   1.000
_cell.length_b   1.000
_cell.length_c   1.000
_cell.angle_alpha   90.00
_cell.angle_beta   90.00
_cell.angle_gamma   90.00
#
_symmetry.space_group_name_H-M   'P 1'
#
loop_
_entity.id
_entity.type
_entity.pdbx_description
1 polymer ?
#
loop_
_entity_poly.entity_id
_entity_poly.type
_entity_poly.pdbx_seq_one_letter_code
_entity_poly.pdbx_strand_id
1 'polypeptide(L)'
;MFYSFVEDRGTGTRNAFFTLSMIIEIAIEMKKDLYLCFIDNSKAFDRVRHDELYKILNSIDIDGKDLRTVRNLYWDQTAATRIDDEISVTDASMEMGLDLNAKKT
;
A
#
# COMPACT_ATOMS: atom_id res chain seq x y z
N MET A 1 -13.44 5.09 -10.90
CA MET A 1 -12.37 6.11 -10.98
C MET A 1 -11.44 5.89 -9.80
N PHE A 2 -10.13 5.82 -10.02
CA PHE A 2 -9.15 5.66 -8.95
C PHE A 2 -8.64 7.04 -8.53
N TYR A 3 -8.73 7.36 -7.24
CA TYR A 3 -8.23 8.60 -6.68
C TYR A 3 -7.21 8.23 -5.61
N SER A 4 -5.91 8.29 -5.94
CA SER A 4 -4.83 7.87 -5.04
C SER A 4 -3.46 8.29 -5.61
N PHE A 5 -2.40 7.51 -5.33
CA PHE A 5 -0.98 7.63 -5.76
C PHE A 5 -0.77 7.68 -7.29
N VAL A 6 -1.45 8.59 -7.97
CA VAL A 6 -1.33 8.88 -9.39
C VAL A 6 -1.04 10.36 -9.50
N GLU A 7 0.04 10.71 -10.20
CA GLU A 7 0.48 12.10 -10.42
C GLU A 7 -0.34 12.76 -11.54
N ASP A 8 -1.66 12.71 -11.42
CA ASP A 8 -2.59 13.45 -12.25
C ASP A 8 -3.34 14.48 -11.40
N ARG A 9 -3.59 15.66 -11.97
CA ARG A 9 -4.31 16.74 -11.25
C ARG A 9 -5.76 16.35 -10.93
N GLY A 10 -6.29 15.36 -11.64
CA GLY A 10 -7.65 14.82 -11.48
C GLY A 10 -7.82 13.76 -10.40
N THR A 11 -6.74 13.12 -9.93
CA THR A 11 -6.81 11.89 -9.11
C THR A 11 -6.60 12.13 -7.61
N GLY A 12 -6.52 13.38 -7.16
CA GLY A 12 -6.35 13.69 -5.75
C GLY A 12 -7.58 13.34 -4.89
N THR A 13 -7.35 13.15 -3.58
CA THR A 13 -8.40 12.85 -2.58
C THR A 13 -9.53 13.87 -2.56
N ARG A 14 -9.22 15.14 -2.86
CA ARG A 14 -10.23 16.21 -2.98
C ARG A 14 -11.27 15.91 -4.06
N ASN A 15 -10.84 15.36 -5.19
CA ASN A 15 -11.73 15.03 -6.29
C ASN A 15 -12.54 13.77 -5.98
N ALA A 16 -11.98 12.83 -5.22
CA ALA A 16 -12.70 11.67 -4.70
C ALA A 16 -13.89 12.12 -3.83
N PHE A 17 -13.61 13.02 -2.88
CA PHE A 17 -14.64 13.57 -2.00
C PHE A 17 -15.69 14.37 -2.77
N PHE A 18 -15.25 15.25 -3.68
CA PHE A 18 -16.16 16.03 -4.52
C PHE A 18 -17.08 15.13 -5.36
N THR A 19 -16.53 14.06 -5.96
CA THR A 19 -17.31 13.11 -6.76
C THR A 19 -18.30 12.34 -5.89
N LEU A 20 -17.90 11.93 -4.69
CA LEU A 20 -18.80 11.28 -3.74
C LEU A 20 -19.95 12.21 -3.34
N SER A 21 -19.66 13.47 -2.99
CA SER A 21 -20.68 14.48 -2.68
C SER A 21 -21.67 14.66 -3.84
N MET A 22 -21.17 14.76 -5.07
CA MET A 22 -22.01 14.89 -6.26
C MET A 22 -22.92 13.68 -6.47
N ILE A 23 -22.41 12.45 -6.30
CA ILE A 23 -23.22 11.23 -6.43
C ILE A 23 -24.32 11.18 -5.36
N ILE A 24 -24.02 11.60 -4.14
CA ILE A 24 -25.00 11.67 -3.04
C ILE A 24 -26.10 12.69 -3.37
N GLU A 25 -25.74 13.89 -3.82
CA GLU A 25 -26.69 14.93 -4.22
C GLU A 25 -27.62 14.46 -5.35
N ILE A 26 -27.06 13.84 -6.38
CA ILE A 26 -27.84 13.29 -7.50
C ILE A 26 -28.80 12.19 -7.03
N ALA A 27 -28.36 11.30 -6.14
CA ALA A 27 -29.22 10.23 -5.61
C ALA A 27 -30.42 10.79 -4.82
N ILE A 28 -30.18 11.84 -4.03
CA ILE A 28 -31.24 12.56 -3.29
C ILE A 28 -32.21 13.22 -4.26
N GLU A 29 -31.71 13.93 -5.27
CA GLU A 29 -32.54 14.62 -6.28
C GLU A 29 -33.41 13.63 -7.06
N MET A 30 -32.84 12.47 -7.43
CA MET A 30 -33.54 11.42 -8.17
C MET A 30 -34.43 10.53 -7.28
N LYS A 31 -34.45 10.75 -5.95
CA LYS A 31 -35.14 9.90 -4.96
C LYS A 31 -34.79 8.41 -5.11
N LYS A 32 -33.51 8.12 -5.33
CA LYS A 32 -32.98 6.75 -5.41
C LYS A 32 -32.19 6.40 -4.17
N ASP A 33 -32.33 5.16 -3.72
CA ASP A 33 -31.51 4.64 -2.62
C ASP A 33 -30.05 4.51 -3.08
N LEU A 34 -29.14 5.03 -2.26
CA LEU A 34 -27.70 4.96 -2.46
C LEU A 34 -27.07 4.16 -1.32
N TYR A 35 -26.29 3.13 -1.66
CA TYR A 35 -25.54 2.33 -0.70
C TYR A 35 -24.05 2.59 -0.84
N LEU A 36 -23.38 2.89 0.27
CA LEU A 36 -21.95 3.14 0.34
C LEU A 36 -21.27 2.09 1.22
N CYS A 37 -20.15 1.53 0.75
CA CYS A 37 -19.34 0.60 1.50
C CYS A 37 -17.92 1.16 1.63
N PHE A 38 -17.47 1.36 2.87
CA PHE A 38 -16.10 1.76 3.17
C PHE A 38 -15.31 0.50 3.55
N ILE A 39 -14.29 0.19 2.76
CA ILE A 39 -13.40 -0.95 2.99
C ILE A 39 -12.04 -0.39 3.42
N ASP A 40 -11.65 -0.67 4.65
CA ASP A 40 -10.32 -0.36 5.17
C ASP A 40 -9.47 -1.64 5.23
N ASN A 41 -8.34 -1.65 4.51
CA ASN A 41 -7.42 -2.77 4.49
C ASN A 41 -6.35 -2.56 5.54
N SER A 42 -6.54 -3.14 6.74
CA SER A 42 -5.49 -3.11 7.77
C SER A 42 -4.19 -3.70 7.22
N LYS A 43 -3.07 -2.99 7.40
CA LYS A 43 -1.75 -3.42 6.90
C LYS A 43 -1.79 -3.82 5.41
N ALA A 44 -2.34 -2.95 4.56
CA ALA A 44 -2.58 -3.23 3.14
C ALA A 44 -1.35 -3.74 2.38
N PHE A 45 -0.15 -3.25 2.72
CA PHE A 45 1.10 -3.71 2.10
C PHE A 45 1.56 -5.07 2.62
N ASP A 46 1.31 -5.37 3.90
CA ASP A 46 1.73 -6.62 4.54
C ASP A 46 0.96 -7.84 4.02
N ARG A 47 -0.26 -7.60 3.54
CA ARG A 47 -1.14 -8.67 3.03
C ARG A 47 -0.96 -8.96 1.55
N VAL A 48 -0.06 -8.25 0.87
CA VAL A 48 0.20 -8.48 -0.54
C VAL A 48 0.97 -9.78 -0.71
N ARG A 49 0.47 -10.66 -1.59
CA ARG A 49 1.22 -11.84 -2.02
C ARG A 49 2.38 -11.43 -2.91
N HIS A 50 3.59 -11.42 -2.35
CA HIS A 50 4.77 -10.94 -3.05
C HIS A 50 5.09 -11.76 -4.32
N ASP A 51 4.79 -13.06 -4.35
CA ASP A 51 5.01 -13.91 -5.52
C ASP A 51 4.12 -13.52 -6.72
N GLU A 52 2.88 -13.11 -6.44
CA GLU A 52 1.95 -12.60 -7.44
C GLU A 52 2.33 -11.19 -7.87
N LEU A 53 2.72 -10.33 -6.93
CA LEU A 53 3.23 -9.00 -7.22
C LEU A 53 4.43 -9.06 -8.18
N TYR A 54 5.40 -9.94 -7.93
CA TYR A 54 6.57 -10.09 -8.77
C TYR A 54 6.21 -10.51 -10.21
N LYS A 55 5.27 -11.45 -10.37
CA LYS A 55 4.77 -11.87 -11.69
C LYS A 55 4.12 -10.71 -12.45
N ILE A 56 3.33 -9.89 -11.76
CA ILE A 56 2.68 -8.71 -12.34
C ILE A 56 3.75 -7.69 -12.76
N LEU A 57 4.71 -7.37 -11.88
CA LEU A 57 5.79 -6.44 -12.18
C LEU A 57 6.63 -6.90 -13.39
N ASN A 58 6.88 -8.20 -13.50
CA ASN A 58 7.57 -8.78 -14.66
C ASN A 58 6.71 -8.74 -15.94
N SER A 59 5.38 -8.81 -15.82
CA SER A 59 4.47 -8.73 -16.97
C SER A 59 4.33 -7.33 -17.56
N ILE A 60 4.58 -6.29 -16.77
CA ILE A 60 4.55 -4.89 -17.20
C ILE A 60 5.92 -4.37 -17.67
N ASP A 61 6.88 -5.28 -17.86
CA ASP A 61 8.22 -5.02 -18.41
C ASP A 61 9.02 -3.92 -17.66
N ILE A 62 8.96 -3.95 -16.33
CA ILE A 62 9.82 -3.12 -15.50
C ILE A 62 11.28 -3.56 -15.67
N ASP A 63 12.21 -2.59 -15.72
CA ASP A 63 13.65 -2.86 -15.83
C ASP A 63 14.10 -3.89 -14.77
N GLY A 64 14.92 -4.85 -15.20
CA GLY A 64 15.44 -5.90 -14.33
C GLY A 64 16.20 -5.36 -13.12
N LYS A 65 16.76 -4.13 -13.21
CA LYS A 65 17.39 -3.45 -12.07
C LYS A 65 16.37 -3.03 -11.00
N ASP A 66 15.23 -2.49 -11.42
CA ASP A 66 14.15 -2.07 -10.52
C ASP A 66 13.46 -3.30 -9.92
N LEU A 67 13.22 -4.33 -10.73
CA LEU A 67 12.67 -5.60 -10.28
C LEU A 67 13.56 -6.28 -9.23
N ARG A 68 14.89 -6.22 -9.41
CA ARG A 68 15.87 -6.70 -8.42
C ARG A 68 15.82 -5.88 -7.13
N THR A 69 15.65 -4.56 -7.24
CA THR A 69 15.55 -3.67 -6.08
C THR A 69 14.30 -4.00 -5.26
N VAL A 70 13.15 -4.18 -5.91
CA VAL A 70 11.90 -4.59 -5.24
C VAL A 70 12.06 -5.96 -4.60
N ARG A 71 12.70 -6.93 -5.27
CA ARG A 71 12.98 -8.24 -4.68
C ARG A 71 13.86 -8.15 -3.43
N ASN A 72 14.93 -7.37 -3.49
CA ASN A 72 15.84 -7.21 -2.35
C ASN A 72 15.16 -6.49 -1.18
N LEU A 73 14.18 -5.63 -1.45
CA LEU A 73 13.40 -4.97 -0.39
C LEU A 73 12.51 -5.96 0.38
N TYR A 74 11.93 -6.96 -0.29
CA TYR A 74 10.97 -7.89 0.32
C TYR A 74 11.55 -9.24 0.74
N TRP A 75 12.59 -9.75 0.08
CA TRP A 75 13.15 -11.10 0.33
C TRP A 75 14.61 -11.08 0.79
N ASP A 76 15.45 -10.28 0.15
CA ASP A 76 16.91 -10.32 0.34
C ASP A 76 17.40 -9.05 1.08
N GLN A 77 16.73 -8.70 2.17
CA GLN A 77 17.05 -7.50 2.95
C GLN A 77 18.13 -7.80 4.01
N THR A 78 19.18 -6.99 4.01
CA THR A 78 20.19 -6.98 5.08
C THR A 78 20.07 -5.65 5.82
N ALA A 79 19.92 -5.69 7.15
CA ALA A 79 19.94 -4.49 7.98
C ALA A 79 21.26 -4.37 8.72
N ALA A 80 21.83 -3.17 8.74
CA ALA A 80 23.01 -2.85 9.52
C ALA A 80 22.62 -1.91 10.66
N THR A 81 22.86 -2.33 11.90
CA THR A 81 22.64 -1.47 13.08
C THR A 81 24.00 -1.04 13.61
N ARG A 82 24.20 0.28 13.73
CA ARG A 82 25.38 0.86 14.38
C ARG A 82 25.07 1.14 15.84
N ILE A 83 25.82 0.53 16.75
CA ILE A 83 25.80 0.82 18.19
C ILE A 83 27.23 1.15 18.59
N ASP A 84 27.46 2.33 19.15
CA ASP A 84 28.77 2.78 19.68
C ASP A 84 29.95 2.54 18.71
N ASP A 85 29.78 2.99 17.46
CA ASP A 85 30.73 2.85 16.34
C ASP A 85 31.01 1.43 15.81
N GLU A 86 30.42 0.40 16.41
CA GLU A 86 30.41 -0.96 15.85
C GLU A 86 29.22 -1.14 14.92
N ILE A 87 29.49 -1.61 13.69
CA ILE A 87 28.48 -1.95 12.70
C ILE A 87 28.20 -3.44 12.80
N SER A 88 27.02 -3.79 13.31
CA SER A 88 26.50 -5.16 13.22
C SER A 88 25.61 -5.27 11.99
N VAL A 89 25.93 -6.19 11.10
CA VAL A 89 25.15 -6.48 9.89
C VAL A 89 24.44 -7.81 10.12
N THR A 90 23.11 -7.81 10.04
CA THR A 90 22.28 -9.00 10.19
C THR A 90 21.35 -9.13 9.01
N ASP A 91 21.16 -10.36 8.53
CA ASP A 91 20.06 -10.66 7.61
C ASP A 91 18.75 -10.34 8.32
N ALA A 92 18.01 -9.39 7.75
CA ALA A 92 16.80 -8.88 8.35
C ALA A 92 15.64 -9.37 7.49
N SER A 93 14.95 -10.40 7.95
CA SER A 93 13.59 -10.64 7.48
C SER A 93 12.73 -9.52 8.06
N MET A 94 12.11 -8.69 7.21
CA MET A 94 10.97 -7.88 7.64
C MET A 94 9.90 -8.85 8.16
N GLU A 95 9.84 -9.04 9.47
CA GLU A 95 8.67 -9.66 10.09
C GLU A 95 7.50 -8.71 9.85
N MET A 96 6.68 -9.07 8.86
CA MET A 96 5.41 -8.43 8.54
C MET A 96 4.45 -8.66 9.72
N GLY A 97 4.58 -7.87 10.78
CA GLY A 97 3.89 -8.17 12.01
C GLY A 97 4.24 -7.27 13.18
N LEU A 98 3.67 -6.05 13.25
CA LEU A 98 3.29 -5.53 14.57
C LEU A 98 2.21 -6.45 15.14
N ASP A 99 2.59 -7.29 16.09
CA ASP A 99 1.69 -8.12 16.87
C ASP A 99 0.76 -7.18 17.67
N LEU A 100 -0.49 -7.03 17.24
CA LEU A 100 -1.45 -6.06 17.80
C LEU A 100 -1.95 -6.43 19.21
N ASN A 101 -1.30 -7.39 19.89
CA ASN A 101 -1.61 -7.76 21.28
C ASN A 101 -0.52 -7.43 22.30
N ALA A 102 0.56 -6.75 21.92
CA ALA A 102 1.58 -6.32 22.89
C ALA A 102 1.28 -4.90 23.43
N LYS A 103 0.39 -4.83 24.43
CA LYS A 103 0.23 -3.81 25.50
C LYS A 103 -1.25 -3.47 25.75
N LYS A 104 -1.91 -4.37 26.47
CA LYS A 104 -2.99 -4.01 27.38
C LYS A 104 -2.53 -4.33 28.80
N THR A 105 -1.71 -3.46 29.37
CA THR A 105 -1.51 -3.33 30.82
C THR A 105 -1.17 -1.88 31.14
#